data_AF-A0A7S4I469-F1
#
_entry.id   AF-A0A7S4I469-F1
#
_cell.length_a   1.000
_cell.length_b   1.000
_cell.length_c   1.000
_cell.angle_alpha   90.00
_cell.angle_beta   90.00
_cell.angle_gamma   90.00
#
_symmetry.space_group_name_H-M   'P 1'
#
loop_
_entity.id
_entity.type
_entity.pdbx_description
1 polymer ?
#
loop_
_entity_poly.entity_id
_entity_poly.type
_entity_poly.pdbx_seq_one_letter_code
_entity_poly.pdbx_strand_id
1 'polypeptide(L)'
;GHKLGSADARYVVELWLDYCCPFSRKAYDTMVKRVIPHFEENHPGVLQFVLRHQVQPWHPQSTLTHEAALAVESIDSSKFFEFSSLVFDNQESFNDENTFNKTRQELYNTLADLASRVGVDK
;
A
#
# COMPACT_ATOMS: atom_id res chain seq x y z
N GLY A 1 7.90 -9.81 0.54
CA GLY A 1 6.76 -9.35 -0.29
C GLY A 1 5.52 -9.64 0.50
N HIS A 2 4.61 -8.68 0.55
CA HIS A 2 3.40 -8.70 1.38
C HIS A 2 2.31 -9.44 0.63
N LYS A 3 1.66 -10.42 1.26
CA LYS A 3 0.84 -11.43 0.56
C LYS A 3 -0.63 -11.32 0.93
N LEU A 4 -1.50 -11.36 -0.06
CA LEU A 4 -2.95 -11.46 0.08
C LEU A 4 -3.46 -12.67 -0.71
N GLY A 5 -4.30 -13.49 -0.08
CA GLY A 5 -4.82 -14.75 -0.64
C GLY A 5 -4.13 -15.99 -0.06
N SER A 6 -4.55 -17.17 -0.54
CA SER A 6 -4.09 -18.48 -0.02
C SER A 6 -2.58 -18.68 -0.18
N ALA A 7 -1.94 -19.32 0.80
CA ALA A 7 -0.54 -19.74 0.71
C ALA A 7 -0.31 -20.82 -0.37
N ASP A 8 -1.34 -21.62 -0.65
CA ASP A 8 -1.33 -22.73 -1.62
C ASP A 8 -1.96 -22.32 -2.97
N ALA A 9 -2.12 -21.02 -3.22
CA ALA A 9 -2.69 -20.51 -4.46
C ALA A 9 -1.88 -21.00 -5.68
N ARG A 10 -2.59 -21.49 -6.71
CA ARG A 10 -1.98 -21.99 -7.94
C ARG A 10 -1.25 -20.88 -8.72
N TYR A 11 -1.80 -19.66 -8.70
CA TYR A 11 -1.28 -18.52 -9.43
C TYR A 11 -0.80 -17.45 -8.45
N VAL A 12 0.41 -16.95 -8.67
CA VAL A 12 0.99 -15.86 -7.89
C VAL A 12 1.24 -14.68 -8.82
N VAL A 13 0.67 -13.53 -8.51
CA VAL A 13 0.90 -12.27 -9.24
C VAL A 13 1.65 -11.33 -8.33
N GLU A 14 2.85 -10.93 -8.75
CA GLU A 14 3.69 -10.02 -7.98
C GLU A 14 3.76 -8.67 -8.68
N LEU A 15 3.53 -7.58 -7.93
CA LEU A 15 3.68 -6.22 -8.43
C LEU A 15 4.68 -5.43 -7.58
N TRP A 16 5.58 -4.73 -8.26
CA TRP A 16 6.52 -3.77 -7.69
C TRP A 16 5.89 -2.39 -7.76
N LEU A 17 5.51 -1.86 -6.61
CA LEU A 17 4.68 -0.67 -6.51
C LEU A 17 5.35 0.39 -5.64
N ASP A 18 5.16 1.65 -6.04
CA ASP A 18 5.58 2.84 -5.29
C ASP A 18 4.33 3.61 -4.86
N TYR A 19 4.20 3.91 -3.56
CA TYR A 19 3.06 4.66 -3.02
C TYR A 19 2.93 6.09 -3.56
N CYS A 20 4.02 6.69 -4.07
CA CYS A 20 4.00 8.02 -4.68
C CYS A 20 3.75 8.00 -6.20
N CYS A 21 3.73 6.82 -6.83
CA CYS A 21 3.56 6.70 -8.28
C CYS A 21 2.07 6.58 -8.69
N PRO A 22 1.55 7.47 -9.55
CA PRO A 22 0.15 7.40 -9.98
C PRO A 22 -0.17 6.14 -10.81
N PHE A 23 0.81 5.60 -11.54
CA PHE A 23 0.63 4.35 -12.28
C PHE A 23 0.62 3.13 -11.34
N SER A 24 1.39 3.18 -10.25
CA SER A 24 1.34 2.14 -9.21
C SER A 24 -0.02 2.12 -8.52
N ARG A 25 -0.59 3.30 -8.21
CA ARG A 25 -1.97 3.41 -7.71
C ARG A 25 -2.96 2.74 -8.66
N LYS A 26 -2.91 3.06 -9.96
CA LYS A 26 -3.79 2.46 -10.97
C LYS A 26 -3.65 0.93 -11.03
N ALA A 27 -2.43 0.41 -10.98
CA ALA A 27 -2.17 -1.03 -10.98
C ALA A 27 -2.70 -1.71 -9.71
N TYR A 28 -2.44 -1.11 -8.54
CA TYR A 28 -2.95 -1.58 -7.25
C TYR A 28 -4.47 -1.62 -7.23
N ASP A 29 -5.13 -0.51 -7.59
CA ASP A 29 -6.59 -0.39 -7.67
C ASP A 29 -7.19 -1.46 -8.59
N THR A 30 -6.55 -1.72 -9.73
CA THR A 30 -7.01 -2.78 -10.64
C THR A 30 -6.94 -4.15 -9.98
N MET A 31 -5.86 -4.45 -9.25
CA MET A 31 -5.74 -5.72 -8.54
C MET A 31 -6.79 -5.86 -7.45
N VAL A 32 -6.90 -4.90 -6.53
CA VAL A 32 -7.73 -5.03 -5.33
C VAL A 32 -9.22 -4.81 -5.60
N LYS A 33 -9.58 -3.96 -6.57
CA LYS A 33 -10.99 -3.64 -6.88
C LYS A 33 -11.60 -4.51 -7.99
N ARG A 34 -10.77 -5.17 -8.82
CA ARG A 34 -11.26 -5.92 -9.99
C ARG A 34 -10.73 -7.35 -10.07
N VAL A 35 -9.41 -7.54 -10.10
CA VAL A 35 -8.81 -8.85 -10.38
C VAL A 35 -9.04 -9.82 -9.21
N ILE A 36 -8.65 -9.44 -7.99
CA ILE A 36 -8.80 -10.30 -6.82
C ILE A 36 -10.28 -10.64 -6.56
N PRO A 37 -11.22 -9.67 -6.51
CA PRO A 37 -12.64 -9.99 -6.33
C PRO A 37 -13.20 -10.95 -7.39
N HIS A 38 -12.82 -10.76 -8.66
CA HIS A 38 -13.26 -11.63 -9.74
C HIS A 38 -12.80 -13.09 -9.53
N PHE A 39 -11.54 -13.30 -9.14
CA PHE A 39 -11.04 -14.64 -8.85
C PHE A 39 -11.64 -15.22 -7.57
N GLU A 40 -11.80 -14.44 -6.50
CA GLU A 40 -12.43 -14.96 -5.28
C GLU A 40 -13.89 -15.38 -5.51
N GLU A 41 -14.63 -14.68 -6.37
CA GLU A 41 -16.01 -15.04 -6.72
C GLU A 41 -16.10 -16.28 -7.61
N ASN A 42 -15.26 -16.37 -8.66
CA ASN A 42 -15.41 -17.40 -9.70
C ASN A 42 -14.51 -18.63 -9.46
N HIS A 43 -13.38 -18.44 -8.79
CA HIS A 43 -12.33 -19.43 -8.57
C HIS A 43 -11.63 -19.20 -7.21
N PRO A 44 -12.34 -19.37 -6.08
CA PRO A 44 -11.82 -18.99 -4.76
C PRO A 44 -10.49 -19.65 -4.42
N GLY A 45 -9.57 -18.87 -3.85
CA GLY A 45 -8.28 -19.34 -3.37
C GLY A 45 -7.24 -19.73 -4.43
N VAL A 46 -7.51 -19.53 -5.73
CA VAL A 46 -6.54 -19.89 -6.79
C VAL A 46 -5.48 -18.82 -7.03
N LEU A 47 -5.68 -17.59 -6.55
CA LEU A 47 -4.81 -16.43 -6.78
C LEU A 47 -4.21 -15.94 -5.47
N GLN A 48 -2.90 -15.70 -5.47
CA GLN A 48 -2.20 -14.92 -4.44
C GLN A 48 -1.62 -13.66 -5.07
N PHE A 49 -1.89 -12.52 -4.44
CA PHE A 49 -1.30 -11.24 -4.79
C PHE A 49 -0.11 -10.95 -3.86
N VAL A 50 1.02 -10.55 -4.44
CA VAL A 50 2.21 -10.13 -3.69
C VAL A 50 2.56 -8.69 -4.04
N LEU A 51 2.53 -7.81 -3.05
CA LEU A 51 3.07 -6.46 -3.16
C LEU A 51 4.57 -6.47 -2.82
N ARG A 52 5.37 -5.87 -3.68
CA ARG A 52 6.80 -5.60 -3.46
C ARG A 52 7.03 -4.11 -3.45
N HIS A 53 7.71 -3.62 -2.43
CA HIS A 53 8.09 -2.22 -2.35
C HIS A 53 9.09 -1.87 -3.45
N GLN A 54 8.80 -0.81 -4.20
CA GLN A 54 9.65 -0.25 -5.24
C GLN A 54 9.81 1.24 -4.99
N VAL A 55 10.67 1.60 -4.03
CA VAL A 55 10.94 3.00 -3.70
C VAL A 55 11.68 3.66 -4.86
N GLN A 56 11.05 4.62 -5.54
CA GLN A 56 11.70 5.33 -6.65
C GLN A 56 12.41 6.59 -6.11
N PRO A 57 13.73 6.75 -6.30
CA PRO A 57 14.50 7.84 -5.68
C PRO A 57 14.08 9.26 -6.08
N TRP A 58 13.37 9.42 -7.20
CA TRP A 58 12.86 10.72 -7.66
C TRP A 58 11.47 11.06 -7.10
N HIS A 59 10.87 10.20 -6.28
CA HIS A 59 9.72 10.53 -5.45
C HIS A 59 10.21 10.74 -4.01
N PRO A 60 10.49 11.99 -3.57
CA PRO A 60 11.18 12.25 -2.31
C PRO A 60 10.50 11.66 -1.06
N GLN A 61 9.17 11.50 -1.11
CA GLN A 61 8.31 11.04 -0.02
C GLN A 61 8.11 9.52 -0.05
N SER A 62 8.58 8.83 -1.09
CA SER A 62 8.37 7.38 -1.26
C SER A 62 8.96 6.59 -0.09
N THR A 63 10.18 6.90 0.35
CA THR A 63 10.76 6.22 1.53
C THR A 63 9.87 6.31 2.76
N LEU A 64 9.23 7.47 3.02
CA LEU A 64 8.40 7.70 4.20
C LEU A 64 7.12 6.87 4.18
N THR A 65 6.44 6.85 3.02
CA THR A 65 5.18 6.12 2.85
C THR A 65 5.40 4.60 2.93
N HIS A 66 6.50 4.13 2.35
CA HIS A 66 6.92 2.73 2.42
C HIS A 66 7.30 2.28 3.83
N GLU A 67 8.07 3.10 4.54
CA GLU A 67 8.43 2.85 5.94
C GLU A 67 7.20 2.77 6.85
N ALA A 68 6.23 3.68 6.68
CA ALA A 68 5.00 3.64 7.46
C ALA A 68 4.20 2.35 7.21
N ALA A 69 4.18 1.84 5.97
CA ALA A 69 3.50 0.58 5.67
C ALA A 69 4.17 -0.62 6.36
N LEU A 70 5.51 -0.64 6.40
CA LEU A 70 6.27 -1.65 7.15
C LEU A 70 6.06 -1.53 8.66
N ALA A 71 5.98 -0.31 9.19
CA ALA A 71 5.69 -0.07 10.60
C ALA A 71 4.31 -0.63 10.98
N VAL A 72 3.27 -0.35 10.18
CA VAL A 72 1.92 -0.90 10.38
C VAL A 72 1.94 -2.43 10.37
N GLU A 73 2.60 -3.05 9.39
CA GLU A 73 2.69 -4.51 9.32
C GLU A 73 3.44 -5.12 10.51
N SER A 74 4.47 -4.44 11.02
CA SER A 74 5.23 -4.89 12.19
C SER A 74 4.40 -4.89 13.48
N ILE A 75 3.41 -4.01 13.58
CA ILE A 75 2.48 -3.93 14.71
C ILE A 75 1.36 -4.95 14.53
N ASP A 76 0.71 -4.94 13.37
CA ASP A 76 -0.33 -5.91 13.00
C ASP A 76 -0.26 -6.21 11.50
N SER A 77 0.24 -7.41 11.20
CA SER A 77 0.39 -7.89 9.82
C SER A 77 -0.92 -7.95 9.03
N SER A 78 -2.08 -8.07 9.70
CA SER A 78 -3.39 -8.11 9.03
C SER A 78 -3.79 -6.75 8.45
N LYS A 79 -3.14 -5.67 8.89
CA LYS A 79 -3.48 -4.28 8.51
C LYS A 79 -2.73 -3.75 7.31
N PHE A 80 -1.73 -4.47 6.82
CA PHE A 80 -0.88 -3.98 5.73
C PHE A 80 -1.67 -3.56 4.49
N PHE A 81 -2.56 -4.40 3.96
CA PHE A 81 -3.31 -4.09 2.73
C PHE A 81 -4.42 -3.05 2.94
N GLU A 82 -5.02 -3.01 4.14
CA GLU A 82 -5.98 -1.97 4.51
C GLU A 82 -5.28 -0.60 4.52
N PHE A 83 -4.13 -0.51 5.18
CA PHE A 83 -3.30 0.69 5.21
C PHE A 83 -2.76 1.07 3.83
N SER A 84 -2.26 0.11 3.06
CA SER A 84 -1.77 0.33 1.69
C SER A 84 -2.83 0.98 0.81
N SER A 85 -4.07 0.51 0.93
CA SER A 85 -5.22 1.08 0.22
C SER A 85 -5.48 2.53 0.64
N LEU A 86 -5.44 2.84 1.94
CA LEU A 86 -5.58 4.21 2.43
C LEU A 86 -4.46 5.14 1.95
N VAL A 87 -3.20 4.67 1.93
CA VAL A 87 -2.08 5.48 1.42
C VAL A 87 -2.27 5.77 -0.06
N PHE A 88 -2.68 4.79 -0.87
CA PHE A 88 -2.98 5.01 -2.29
C PHE A 88 -4.19 5.93 -2.50
N ASP A 89 -5.24 5.80 -1.69
CA ASP A 89 -6.42 6.68 -1.77
C ASP A 89 -6.09 8.13 -1.38
N ASN A 90 -5.07 8.34 -0.52
CA ASN A 90 -4.59 9.66 -0.08
C ASN A 90 -3.27 10.07 -0.75
N GLN A 91 -2.88 9.41 -1.85
CA GLN A 91 -1.57 9.56 -2.50
C GLN A 91 -1.20 11.03 -2.81
N GLU A 92 -2.18 11.86 -3.19
CA GLU A 92 -1.94 13.27 -3.51
C GLU A 92 -1.36 14.05 -2.32
N SER A 93 -1.64 13.65 -1.08
CA SER A 93 -1.09 14.29 0.12
C SER A 93 0.44 14.17 0.23
N PHE A 94 1.05 13.30 -0.57
CA PHE A 94 2.47 12.98 -0.57
C PHE A 94 3.17 13.33 -1.90
N ASN A 95 2.53 14.10 -2.77
CA ASN A 95 3.20 14.65 -3.96
C ASN A 95 4.04 15.88 -3.62
N ASP A 96 4.88 16.33 -4.56
CA ASP A 96 5.80 17.45 -4.31
C ASP A 96 5.06 18.77 -4.00
N GLU A 97 3.95 19.04 -4.68
CA GLU A 97 3.16 20.26 -4.47
C GLU A 97 2.60 20.33 -3.04
N ASN A 98 1.98 19.24 -2.56
CA ASN A 98 1.34 19.17 -1.25
C ASN A 98 2.32 18.99 -0.09
N THR A 99 3.60 18.72 -0.38
CA THR A 99 4.62 18.50 0.65
C THR A 99 5.73 19.55 0.65
N PHE A 100 5.73 20.51 -0.29
CA PHE A 100 6.76 21.53 -0.45
C PHE A 100 7.17 22.24 0.85
N ASN A 101 6.21 22.58 1.71
CA ASN A 101 6.44 23.27 2.98
C ASN A 101 6.36 22.35 4.22
N LYS A 102 6.23 21.03 4.03
CA LYS A 102 6.05 20.09 5.13
C LYS A 102 7.39 19.53 5.59
N THR A 103 7.56 19.49 6.90
CA THR A 103 8.65 18.76 7.56
C THR A 103 8.39 17.26 7.49
N ARG A 104 9.47 16.47 7.65
CA ARG A 104 9.37 15.00 7.76
C ARG A 104 8.44 14.57 8.90
N GLN A 105 8.45 15.28 10.03
CA GLN A 105 7.57 14.98 11.17
C GLN A 105 6.10 15.16 10.81
N GLU A 106 5.73 16.23 10.11
CA GLU A 106 4.34 16.46 9.69
C GLU A 106 3.84 15.38 8.71
N LEU A 107 4.73 14.89 7.85
CA LEU A 107 4.43 13.77 6.94
C LEU A 107 4.19 12.47 7.72
N TYR A 108 5.01 12.16 8.71
CA TYR A 108 4.76 10.99 9.57
C TYR A 108 3.51 11.13 10.42
N ASN A 109 3.21 12.32 10.95
CA ASN A 109 1.96 12.54 11.67
C ASN A 109 0.76 12.27 10.74
N THR A 110 0.84 12.70 9.48
CA THR A 110 -0.18 12.38 8.45
C THR A 110 -0.28 10.87 8.22
N LEU A 111 0.85 10.16 8.13
CA LEU A 111 0.86 8.70 7.95
C LEU A 111 0.33 7.95 9.20
N ALA A 112 0.64 8.43 10.40
CA ALA A 112 0.13 7.91 11.66
C ALA A 112 -1.39 8.17 11.79
N ASP A 113 -1.88 9.32 11.31
CA ASP A 113 -3.31 9.58 11.18
C ASP A 113 -3.98 8.53 10.29
N LEU A 114 -3.38 8.17 9.15
CA LEU A 114 -3.90 7.11 8.28
C LEU A 114 -3.84 5.73 8.95
N ALA A 115 -2.76 5.41 9.68
CA ALA A 115 -2.61 4.15 10.41
C ALA A 115 -3.68 3.99 11.49
N SER A 116 -4.01 5.07 12.21
CA SER A 116 -5.09 5.06 13.21
C SER A 116 -6.47 4.72 12.65
N ARG A 117 -6.72 5.02 11.37
CA ARG A 117 -7.99 4.69 10.71
C ARG A 117 -8.15 3.20 10.44
N VAL A 118 -7.06 2.43 10.39
CA VAL A 118 -7.09 0.96 10.28
C VAL A 118 -6.97 0.27 11.65
N GLY A 119 -6.98 1.04 12.74
CA GLY A 119 -6.91 0.54 14.11
C GLY A 119 -5.51 0.33 14.66
N VAL A 120 -4.49 0.97 14.09
CA VAL A 120 -3.11 0.97 14.62
C VAL A 120 -2.86 2.27 15.38
N ASP A 121 -2.46 2.17 16.64
CA ASP A 121 -2.20 3.34 17.49
C ASP A 121 -1.03 4.20 16.95
N LYS A 122 -1.10 5.50 17.26
CA LYS A 122 -0.10 6.51 16.85
C LYS A 122 1.12 6.55 17.76
#